data_AF-A0A3P1T4L5-F1
#
_entry.id   AF-A0A3P1T4L5-F1
#
_cell.length_a   1.000
_cell.length_b   1.000
_cell.length_c   1.000
_cell.angle_alpha   90.00
_cell.angle_beta   90.00
_cell.angle_gamma   90.00
#
_symmetry.space_group_name_H-M   'P 1'
#
loop_
_entity.id
_entity.type
_entity.pdbx_description
1 polymer ?
#
loop_
_entity_poly.entity_id
_entity_poly.type
_entity_poly.pdbx_seq_one_letter_code
_entity_poly.pdbx_strand_id
1 'polypeptide(L)'
;MGKFSTFVKATTPVVVTTVALLKEFRENPELRRGIDAAIAKFKKAASPKERVEARINAIDVAADAVAEIEAEATEPAMWRRQAQALRMRSDLAWHGNTGAARRKALKALDTETAELLAAVNEHLVRLQADAAPPSITP
;
A
#
# COMPACT_ATOMS: atom_id res chain seq x y z
N MET A 1 -24.94 28.38 -5.16
CA MET A 1 -23.89 27.90 -6.10
C MET A 1 -23.11 26.78 -5.42
N GLY A 2 -23.59 25.53 -5.49
CA GLY A 2 -22.92 24.39 -4.85
C GLY A 2 -22.18 23.55 -5.87
N LYS A 3 -20.84 23.58 -5.86
CA LYS A 3 -19.98 22.66 -6.62
C LYS A 3 -18.62 22.46 -5.93
N PHE A 4 -18.59 21.63 -4.89
CA PHE A 4 -17.34 21.03 -4.35
C PHE A 4 -17.58 19.59 -3.89
N SER A 5 -18.24 18.77 -4.70
CA SER A 5 -18.44 17.35 -4.41
C SER A 5 -18.09 16.48 -5.59
N THR A 6 -16.80 16.43 -5.94
CA THR A 6 -16.21 15.32 -6.72
C THR A 6 -14.70 15.45 -6.63
N PHE A 7 -13.99 14.72 -5.76
CA PHE A 7 -12.58 14.34 -5.98
C PHE A 7 -11.99 13.44 -4.87
N VAL A 8 -12.70 12.40 -4.41
CA VAL A 8 -12.07 11.26 -3.71
C VAL A 8 -12.91 10.02 -3.99
N LYS A 9 -12.55 9.19 -4.97
CA LYS A 9 -13.22 7.88 -5.12
C LYS A 9 -12.43 6.77 -5.84
N ALA A 10 -11.29 7.05 -6.46
CA ALA A 10 -10.52 6.00 -7.14
C ALA A 10 -9.49 5.29 -6.22
N THR A 11 -9.10 5.89 -5.10
CA THR A 11 -8.05 5.37 -4.21
C THR A 11 -8.55 4.75 -2.91
N THR A 12 -9.85 4.85 -2.63
CA THR A 12 -10.50 4.23 -1.48
C THR A 12 -10.53 2.69 -1.53
N PRO A 13 -10.84 2.02 -2.67
CA PRO A 13 -10.98 0.56 -2.66
C PRO A 13 -9.64 -0.15 -2.40
N VAL A 14 -8.56 0.29 -3.04
CA VAL A 14 -7.22 -0.31 -2.84
C VAL A 14 -6.79 -0.24 -1.37
N VAL A 15 -6.98 0.91 -0.72
CA VAL A 15 -6.62 1.06 0.71
C VAL A 15 -7.50 0.20 1.61
N VAL A 16 -8.80 0.10 1.34
CA VAL A 16 -9.72 -0.77 2.11
C VAL A 16 -9.30 -2.24 1.97
N THR A 17 -9.03 -2.69 0.74
CA THR A 17 -8.53 -4.05 0.46
C THR A 17 -7.21 -4.31 1.18
N THR A 18 -6.25 -3.39 1.08
CA THR A 18 -4.97 -3.50 1.81
C THR A 18 -5.18 -3.62 3.31
N VAL A 19 -6.03 -2.78 3.92
CA VAL A 19 -6.29 -2.84 5.36
C VAL A 19 -6.95 -4.17 5.75
N ALA A 20 -7.85 -4.70 4.92
CA ALA A 20 -8.45 -6.02 5.16
C ALA A 20 -7.38 -7.12 5.08
N LEU A 21 -6.61 -7.19 4.00
CA LEU A 21 -5.55 -8.19 3.81
C LEU A 21 -4.50 -8.14 4.90
N LEU A 22 -4.02 -6.95 5.26
CA LEU A 22 -3.04 -6.78 6.34
C LEU A 22 -3.60 -7.21 7.71
N LYS A 23 -4.90 -7.07 7.96
CA LYS A 23 -5.50 -7.53 9.22
C LYS A 23 -5.45 -9.06 9.37
N GLU A 24 -5.56 -9.81 8.28
CA GLU A 24 -5.44 -11.26 8.31
C GLU A 24 -4.02 -11.69 8.72
N PHE A 25 -2.99 -10.99 8.22
CA PHE A 25 -1.60 -11.25 8.63
C PHE A 25 -1.26 -10.76 10.05
N ARG A 26 -2.18 -10.06 10.71
CA ARG A 26 -1.97 -9.50 12.06
C ARG A 26 -1.89 -10.58 13.14
N GLU A 27 -2.36 -11.78 12.85
CA GLU A 27 -2.26 -12.92 13.76
C GLU A 27 -0.81 -13.37 13.98
N ASN A 28 0.10 -13.04 13.05
CA ASN A 28 1.53 -13.23 13.25
C ASN A 28 2.08 -12.13 14.20
N PRO A 29 2.62 -12.49 15.38
CA PRO A 29 3.08 -11.53 16.38
C PRO A 29 4.23 -10.63 15.89
N GLU A 30 5.08 -11.13 14.99
CA GLU A 30 6.21 -10.38 14.43
C GLU A 30 5.75 -9.25 13.50
N LEU A 31 4.68 -9.50 12.73
CA LEU A 31 4.13 -8.55 11.76
C LEU A 31 3.13 -7.55 12.37
N ARG A 32 2.50 -7.94 13.49
CA ARG A 32 1.40 -7.19 14.12
C ARG A 32 1.71 -5.71 14.33
N ARG A 33 2.91 -5.39 14.82
CA ARG A 33 3.30 -3.99 15.08
C ARG A 33 3.43 -3.17 13.80
N GLY A 34 4.01 -3.77 12.75
CA GLY A 34 4.14 -3.14 11.43
C GLY A 34 2.79 -2.89 10.78
N ILE A 35 1.91 -3.89 10.84
CA ILE A 35 0.53 -3.82 10.33
C ILE A 35 -0.28 -2.72 11.03
N ASP A 36 -0.25 -2.68 12.36
CA ASP A 36 -0.97 -1.67 13.13
C ASP A 36 -0.46 -0.25 12.81
N ALA A 37 0.85 -0.10 12.63
CA ALA A 37 1.44 1.17 12.21
C ALA A 37 1.01 1.58 10.78
N ALA A 38 0.98 0.64 9.82
CA ALA A 38 0.52 0.91 8.46
C ALA A 38 -0.96 1.33 8.41
N ILE A 39 -1.83 0.61 9.12
CA ILE A 39 -3.26 0.96 9.22
C ILE A 39 -3.43 2.34 9.87
N ALA A 40 -2.67 2.64 10.92
CA ALA A 40 -2.72 3.96 11.56
C ALA A 40 -2.26 5.08 10.61
N LYS A 41 -1.23 4.86 9.79
CA LYS A 41 -0.78 5.83 8.78
C LYS A 41 -1.85 6.10 7.74
N PHE A 42 -2.57 5.08 7.26
CA PHE A 42 -3.69 5.29 6.33
C PHE A 42 -4.80 6.16 6.93
N LYS A 43 -5.16 5.94 8.19
CA LYS A 43 -6.20 6.73 8.87
C LYS A 43 -5.81 8.20 9.08
N LYS A 44 -4.51 8.47 9.27
CA LYS A 44 -3.98 9.83 9.54
C LYS A 44 -3.59 10.59 8.28
N ALA A 45 -3.41 9.91 7.14
CA ALA A 45 -2.94 10.53 5.91
C ALA A 45 -3.98 11.48 5.30
N ALA A 46 -3.76 12.79 5.43
CA ALA A 46 -4.68 13.82 4.93
C ALA A 46 -4.15 14.48 3.64
N SER A 47 -2.84 14.68 3.54
CA SER A 47 -2.18 15.31 2.40
C SER A 47 -1.73 14.31 1.32
N PRO A 48 -1.48 14.74 0.07
CA PRO A 48 -0.96 13.87 -0.98
C PRO A 48 0.37 13.19 -0.63
N LYS A 49 1.28 13.90 0.04
CA LYS A 49 2.57 13.34 0.49
C LYS A 49 2.36 12.25 1.52
N GLU A 50 1.50 12.50 2.52
CA GLU A 50 1.21 11.49 3.55
C GLU A 50 0.51 10.25 2.97
N ARG A 51 -0.36 10.40 1.97
CA ARG A 51 -0.99 9.25 1.32
C ARG A 51 0.00 8.39 0.54
N VAL A 52 0.92 9.02 -0.19
CA VAL A 52 2.04 8.35 -0.85
C VAL A 52 2.87 7.57 0.18
N GLU A 53 3.30 8.22 1.27
CA GLU A 53 4.07 7.55 2.33
C GLU A 53 3.30 6.42 3.01
N ALA A 54 1.99 6.58 3.25
CA ALA A 54 1.17 5.54 3.84
C ALA A 54 1.08 4.29 2.94
N ARG A 55 0.95 4.48 1.62
CA ARG A 55 0.94 3.37 0.65
C ARG A 55 2.30 2.68 0.56
N ILE A 56 3.38 3.44 0.48
CA ILE A 56 4.75 2.89 0.46
C ILE A 56 4.98 2.05 1.73
N ASN A 57 4.60 2.56 2.90
CA ASN A 57 4.73 1.81 4.14
C ASN A 57 3.88 0.53 4.17
N ALA A 58 2.70 0.53 3.53
CA ALA A 58 1.88 -0.66 3.44
C ALA A 58 2.49 -1.71 2.49
N ILE A 59 3.15 -1.27 1.41
CA ILE A 59 3.92 -2.15 0.51
C ILE A 59 5.08 -2.80 1.29
N ASP A 60 5.82 -2.01 2.08
CA ASP A 60 6.92 -2.54 2.90
C ASP A 60 6.43 -3.62 3.89
N VAL A 61 5.33 -3.35 4.60
CA VAL A 61 4.73 -4.31 5.54
C VAL A 61 4.18 -5.55 4.84
N ALA A 62 3.58 -5.40 3.66
CA ALA A 62 3.13 -6.54 2.85
C ALA A 62 4.32 -7.38 2.35
N ALA A 63 5.42 -6.75 1.97
CA ALA A 63 6.66 -7.45 1.61
C ALA A 63 7.23 -8.23 2.80
N ASP A 64 7.21 -7.66 4.00
CA ASP A 64 7.59 -8.36 5.23
C ASP A 64 6.67 -9.58 5.46
N ALA A 65 5.35 -9.40 5.33
CA ALA A 65 4.39 -10.49 5.50
C ALA A 65 4.61 -11.66 4.53
N VAL A 66 4.84 -11.36 3.24
CA VAL A 66 5.10 -12.40 2.25
C VAL A 66 6.45 -13.08 2.50
N ALA A 67 7.50 -12.34 2.87
CA ALA A 67 8.80 -12.93 3.16
C ALA A 67 8.77 -13.89 4.37
N GLU A 68 7.91 -13.62 5.36
CA GLU A 68 7.71 -14.51 6.51
C GLU A 68 6.94 -15.80 6.15
N ILE A 69 6.03 -15.74 5.18
CA ILE A 69 5.21 -16.89 4.76
C ILE A 69 5.95 -17.73 3.72
N GLU A 70 6.59 -17.06 2.77
CA GLU A 70 7.30 -17.64 1.64
C GLU A 70 8.75 -17.12 1.60
N ALA A 71 9.64 -17.79 2.35
CA ALA A 71 11.04 -17.37 2.48
C ALA A 71 11.79 -17.27 1.14
N GLU A 72 11.39 -18.06 0.13
CA GLU A 72 12.00 -18.10 -1.20
C GLU A 72 11.32 -17.14 -2.22
N ALA A 73 10.30 -16.38 -1.80
CA ALA A 73 9.62 -15.43 -2.68
C ALA A 73 10.56 -14.29 -3.11
N THR A 74 10.57 -13.99 -4.41
CA THR A 74 11.40 -12.92 -4.99
C THR A 74 10.69 -11.56 -4.98
N GLU A 75 9.37 -11.62 -4.91
CA GLU A 75 8.42 -10.51 -4.96
C GLU A 75 8.67 -9.49 -3.84
N PRO A 76 8.89 -9.88 -2.56
CA PRO A 76 9.20 -8.93 -1.49
C PRO A 76 10.41 -8.04 -1.80
N ALA A 77 11.48 -8.60 -2.36
CA ALA A 77 12.68 -7.83 -2.68
C ALA A 77 12.42 -6.84 -3.82
N MET A 78 11.63 -7.24 -4.82
CA MET A 78 11.23 -6.39 -5.93
C MET A 78 10.32 -5.24 -5.48
N TRP A 79 9.32 -5.52 -4.64
CA TRP A 79 8.43 -4.50 -4.08
C TRP A 79 9.18 -3.48 -3.23
N ARG A 80 10.11 -3.92 -2.36
CA ARG A 80 10.93 -3.01 -1.53
C ARG A 80 11.77 -2.07 -2.41
N ARG A 81 12.34 -2.58 -3.51
CA ARG A 81 13.09 -1.73 -4.47
C ARG A 81 12.20 -0.69 -5.13
N GLN A 82 11.01 -1.08 -5.57
CA GLN A 82 10.04 -0.15 -6.18
C GLN A 82 9.53 0.88 -5.17
N ALA A 83 9.20 0.44 -3.95
CA ALA A 83 8.80 1.29 -2.83
C ALA A 83 9.89 2.33 -2.51
N GLN A 84 11.17 1.93 -2.48
CA GLN A 84 12.29 2.83 -2.27
C GLN A 84 12.44 3.86 -3.40
N ALA A 85 12.28 3.45 -4.66
CA ALA A 85 12.31 4.37 -5.79
C ALA A 85 11.17 5.40 -5.72
N LEU A 86 9.96 4.98 -5.34
CA LEU A 86 8.81 5.85 -5.14
C LEU A 86 9.03 6.83 -3.98
N ARG A 87 9.65 6.38 -2.88
CA ARG A 87 10.02 7.21 -1.73
C ARG A 87 11.00 8.32 -2.14
N MET A 88 12.08 7.97 -2.84
CA MET A 88 13.05 8.96 -3.35
C MET A 88 12.39 9.99 -4.28
N ARG A 89 11.53 9.53 -5.20
CA ARG A 89 10.79 10.43 -6.10
C ARG A 89 9.79 11.32 -5.36
N SER A 90 9.17 10.81 -4.30
CA SER A 90 8.28 11.57 -3.42
C SER A 90 9.01 12.68 -2.68
N ASP A 91 10.21 12.40 -2.16
CA ASP A 91 11.05 13.40 -1.51
C ASP A 91 11.53 14.47 -2.49
N LEU A 92 11.98 14.05 -3.68
CA LEU A 92 12.35 14.98 -4.76
C LEU A 92 11.16 15.84 -5.19
N ALA A 93 9.97 15.25 -5.32
CA ALA A 93 8.77 15.99 -5.66
C ALA A 93 8.39 17.01 -4.58
N TRP A 94 8.60 16.67 -3.30
CA TRP A 94 8.30 17.54 -2.17
C TRP A 94 9.28 18.71 -2.05
N HIS A 95 10.59 18.43 -2.09
CA HIS A 95 11.63 19.43 -1.86
C HIS A 95 12.03 20.19 -3.14
N GLY A 96 12.00 19.54 -4.30
CA GLY A 96 12.43 20.12 -5.57
C GLY A 96 11.36 20.91 -6.33
N ASN A 97 10.07 20.76 -5.96
CA ASN A 97 8.97 21.50 -6.58
C ASN A 97 8.22 22.38 -5.57
N THR A 98 7.48 23.36 -6.08
CA THR A 98 6.59 24.23 -5.28
C THR A 98 5.20 24.34 -5.92
N GLY A 99 4.24 24.85 -5.16
CA GLY A 99 2.91 25.22 -5.66
C GLY A 99 2.21 24.13 -6.48
N ALA A 100 1.79 24.49 -7.70
CA ALA A 100 1.06 23.58 -8.60
C ALA A 100 1.91 22.41 -9.11
N ALA A 101 3.21 22.64 -9.37
CA ALA A 101 4.12 21.60 -9.83
C ALA A 101 4.27 20.48 -8.80
N ARG A 102 4.44 20.84 -7.51
CA ARG A 102 4.49 19.88 -6.40
C ARG A 102 3.20 19.05 -6.32
N ARG A 103 2.04 19.71 -6.37
CA ARG A 103 0.75 19.02 -6.31
C ARG A 103 0.57 18.05 -7.47
N LYS A 104 0.97 18.43 -8.69
CA LYS A 104 0.91 17.57 -9.88
C LYS A 104 1.82 16.35 -9.73
N ALA A 105 3.07 16.57 -9.32
CA ALA A 105 4.04 15.48 -9.13
C ALA A 105 3.58 14.48 -8.05
N LEU A 106 3.12 14.97 -6.89
CA LEU A 106 2.61 14.10 -5.82
C LEU A 106 1.33 13.36 -6.23
N LYS A 107 0.47 13.96 -7.06
CA LYS A 107 -0.73 13.28 -7.56
C LYS A 107 -0.36 12.13 -8.51
N ALA A 108 0.64 12.33 -9.37
CA ALA A 108 1.14 11.25 -10.23
C ALA A 108 1.74 10.10 -9.38
N LEU A 109 2.55 10.44 -8.38
CA LEU A 109 3.10 9.45 -7.45
C LEU A 109 2.03 8.74 -6.61
N ASP A 110 0.96 9.44 -6.22
CA ASP A 110 -0.20 8.82 -5.57
C ASP A 110 -0.81 7.74 -6.49
N THR A 111 -1.01 8.03 -7.78
CA THR A 111 -1.49 7.02 -8.74
C THR A 111 -0.53 5.83 -8.85
N GLU A 112 0.75 6.07 -9.09
CA GLU A 112 1.74 4.99 -9.26
C GLU A 112 1.88 4.12 -8.00
N THR A 113 1.85 4.73 -6.80
CA THR A 113 1.87 3.97 -5.55
C THR A 113 0.59 3.17 -5.32
N ALA A 114 -0.56 3.64 -5.80
CA ALA A 114 -1.80 2.86 -5.74
C ALA A 114 -1.77 1.65 -6.68
N GLU A 115 -1.20 1.80 -7.87
CA GLU A 115 -1.05 0.70 -8.83
C GLU A 115 -0.13 -0.39 -8.29
N LEU A 116 1.04 -0.01 -7.74
CA LEU A 116 1.92 -0.97 -7.08
C LEU A 116 1.22 -1.67 -5.91
N LEU A 117 0.55 -0.89 -5.04
CA LEU A 117 -0.18 -1.47 -3.91
C LEU A 117 -1.31 -2.42 -4.35
N ALA A 118 -1.97 -2.14 -5.48
CA ALA A 118 -2.97 -3.03 -6.05
C ALA A 118 -2.35 -4.35 -6.53
N ALA A 119 -1.19 -4.32 -7.19
CA ALA A 119 -0.46 -5.52 -7.60
C ALA A 119 0.00 -6.35 -6.39
N VAL A 120 0.46 -5.69 -5.31
CA VAL A 120 0.79 -6.37 -4.05
C VAL A 120 -0.46 -7.01 -3.45
N ASN A 121 -1.58 -6.30 -3.38
CA ASN A 121 -2.84 -6.85 -2.87
C ASN A 121 -3.29 -8.08 -3.67
N GLU A 122 -3.15 -8.08 -4.99
CA GLU A 122 -3.48 -9.23 -5.85
C GLU A 122 -2.64 -10.46 -5.48
N HIS A 123 -1.35 -10.27 -5.20
CA HIS A 123 -0.49 -11.34 -4.72
C HIS A 123 -0.94 -11.87 -3.35
N LEU A 124 -1.25 -10.97 -2.40
CA LEU A 124 -1.72 -11.36 -1.08
C LEU A 124 -3.04 -12.15 -1.13
N VAL A 125 -3.95 -11.77 -2.04
CA VAL A 125 -5.19 -12.53 -2.28
C VAL A 125 -4.90 -13.93 -2.79
N ARG A 126 -3.95 -14.09 -3.71
CA ARG A 126 -3.53 -15.41 -4.22
C ARG A 126 -2.97 -16.29 -3.11
N LEU A 127 -2.07 -15.74 -2.28
CA LEU A 127 -1.52 -16.45 -1.12
C LEU A 127 -2.60 -16.91 -0.15
N GLN A 128 -3.63 -16.09 0.10
CA GLN A 128 -4.76 -16.47 0.95
C GLN A 128 -5.62 -17.57 0.32
N ALA A 129 -5.83 -17.53 -0.99
CA ALA A 129 -6.58 -18.55 -1.71
C ALA A 129 -5.86 -19.91 -1.68
N ASP A 130 -4.53 -19.91 -1.85
CA ASP A 130 -3.72 -21.13 -1.81
C ASP A 130 -3.61 -21.72 -0.39
N ALA A 131 -3.73 -20.88 0.64
CA ALA A 131 -3.75 -21.32 2.04
C ALA A 131 -5.12 -21.89 2.49
N ALA A 132 -6.19 -21.67 1.74
CA ALA A 132 -7.51 -22.21 2.07
C ALA A 132 -7.56 -23.72 1.74
N PRO A 133 -7.95 -24.60 2.68
CA PRO A 133 -8.07 -26.02 2.38
C PRO A 133 -9.11 -26.25 1.28
N PRO A 134 -8.88 -27.20 0.34
CA PRO A 134 -9.88 -27.50 -0.68
C PRO A 134 -11.15 -27.93 0.04
N SER A 135 -12.23 -27.17 -0.17
CA SER A 135 -13.55 -27.52 0.32
C SER A 135 -13.93 -28.89 -0.22
N ILE A 136 -13.89 -29.90 0.64
CA ILE A 136 -14.49 -31.21 0.37
C ILE A 136 -16.00 -30.98 0.35
N THR A 137 -16.55 -30.75 -0.85
CA THR A 137 -17.99 -30.90 -1.09
C THR A 137 -18.37 -32.38 -1.02
N PRO A 138 -19.42 -32.75 -0.26
CA PRO A 138 -19.95 -34.12 -0.23
C PRO A 138 -20.61 -34.53 -1.55
#